data_AF-A0A2V6MW33-F1
#
_entry.id   AF-A0A2V6MW33-F1
#
_cell.length_a   1.000
_cell.length_b   1.000
_cell.length_c   1.000
_cell.angle_alpha   90.00
_cell.angle_beta   90.00
_cell.angle_gamma   90.00
#
_symmetry.space_group_name_H-M   'P 1'
#
loop_
_entity.id
_entity.type
_entity.pdbx_description
1 polymer ?
#
loop_
_entity_poly.entity_id
_entity_poly.type
_entity_poly.pdbx_seq_one_letter_code
_entity_poly.pdbx_strand_id
1 'polypeptide(L)'
;MKSAYELAMERLAKSQPIVKLTDEQKKELAEVDSTFKARTAEKELFLKGEIQKARNTGKFEEAESLAKQLASEIKRLQEDCEAKKEKLRASFGK
;
A
#
# COMPACT_ATOMS: atom_id res chain seq x y z
N MET A 1 31.74 -8.02 14.63
CA MET A 1 30.85 -7.39 15.62
C MET A 1 29.45 -7.40 15.04
N LYS A 2 28.45 -7.89 15.77
CA LYS A 2 27.04 -7.82 15.31
C LYS A 2 26.52 -6.39 15.48
N SER A 3 25.71 -5.92 14.54
CA SER A 3 25.08 -4.59 14.58
C SER A 3 24.02 -4.53 15.70
N ALA A 4 23.81 -3.33 16.26
CA ALA A 4 22.79 -3.10 17.28
C ALA A 4 21.37 -3.51 16.81
N TYR A 5 21.09 -3.40 15.51
CA TYR A 5 19.85 -3.87 14.90
C TYR A 5 19.71 -5.39 14.94
N GLU A 6 20.80 -6.12 14.62
CA GLU A 6 20.83 -7.58 14.67
C GLU A 6 20.66 -8.09 16.10
N LEU A 7 21.26 -7.39 17.07
CA LEU A 7 21.13 -7.72 18.49
C LEU A 7 19.70 -7.49 19.01
N ALA A 8 19.03 -6.42 18.54
CA ALA A 8 17.64 -6.13 18.86
C ALA A 8 16.69 -7.17 18.25
N MET A 9 16.94 -7.59 17.02
CA MET A 9 16.19 -8.66 16.35
C MET A 9 16.42 -10.03 17.00
N GLU A 10 17.64 -10.35 17.46
CA GLU A 10 17.93 -11.59 18.21
C GLU A 10 17.19 -11.64 19.56
N ARG A 11 17.03 -10.50 20.24
CA ARG A 11 16.26 -10.41 21.50
C ARG A 11 14.76 -10.55 21.27
N LEU A 12 14.24 -9.92 20.22
CA LEU A 12 12.83 -10.05 19.80
C LEU A 12 12.49 -11.50 19.39
N ALA A 13 13.45 -12.20 18.75
CA ALA A 13 13.35 -13.61 18.33
C ALA A 13 13.18 -14.59 19.48
N LYS A 14 13.72 -14.24 20.66
CA LYS A 14 13.68 -15.08 21.85
C LYS A 14 12.40 -14.91 22.64
N SER A 15 11.72 -13.77 22.52
CA SER A 15 10.46 -13.47 23.25
C SER A 15 9.20 -13.82 22.47
N GLN A 16 9.25 -13.84 21.15
CA GLN A 16 8.18 -14.32 20.27
C GLN A 16 8.82 -15.02 19.07
N PRO A 17 8.24 -16.11 18.52
CA PRO A 17 8.73 -16.69 17.28
C PRO A 17 8.70 -15.60 16.21
N ILE A 18 9.86 -15.06 15.84
CA ILE A 18 9.97 -14.21 14.66
C ILE A 18 9.65 -15.13 13.49
N VAL A 19 8.47 -14.95 12.93
CA VAL A 19 8.14 -15.50 11.61
C VAL A 19 9.07 -14.78 10.63
N LYS A 20 10.26 -15.35 10.41
CA LYS A 20 11.18 -14.87 9.40
C LYS A 20 10.57 -15.25 8.07
N LEU A 21 10.07 -14.25 7.35
CA LEU A 21 9.61 -14.45 5.98
C LEU A 21 10.80 -14.88 5.12
N THR A 22 10.57 -15.90 4.30
CA THR A 22 11.53 -16.29 3.25
C THR A 22 11.65 -15.15 2.23
N ASP A 23 12.71 -15.16 1.43
CA ASP A 23 12.88 -14.14 0.40
C ASP A 23 11.78 -14.22 -0.67
N GLU A 24 11.24 -15.42 -0.94
CA GLU A 24 10.07 -15.60 -1.80
C GLU A 24 8.82 -14.96 -1.19
N GLN A 25 8.54 -15.19 0.10
CA GLN A 25 7.40 -14.58 0.80
C GLN A 25 7.48 -13.05 0.85
N LYS A 26 8.69 -12.50 1.01
CA LYS A 26 8.91 -11.05 0.92
C LYS A 26 8.67 -10.53 -0.49
N LYS A 27 9.10 -11.28 -1.51
CA LYS A 27 8.90 -10.94 -2.92
C LYS A 27 7.41 -10.93 -3.27
N GLU A 28 6.63 -11.93 -2.85
CA GLU A 28 5.18 -11.97 -3.06
C GLU A 28 4.47 -10.75 -2.42
N LEU A 29 4.88 -10.35 -1.21
CA LEU A 29 4.35 -9.13 -0.57
C LEU A 29 4.74 -7.87 -1.35
N ALA A 30 5.97 -7.79 -1.84
CA ALA A 30 6.45 -6.67 -2.64
C ALA A 30 5.74 -6.57 -4.00
N GLU A 31 5.38 -7.71 -4.60
CA GLU A 31 4.58 -7.75 -5.83
C GLU A 31 3.15 -7.23 -5.59
N VAL A 32 2.55 -7.55 -4.44
CA VAL A 32 1.27 -6.95 -4.03
C VAL A 32 1.42 -5.44 -3.90
N ASP A 33 2.42 -4.95 -3.18
CA ASP A 33 2.67 -3.51 -3.00
C ASP A 33 2.88 -2.80 -4.35
N SER A 34 3.69 -3.38 -5.25
CA SER A 34 3.96 -2.85 -6.58
C SER A 34 2.68 -2.75 -7.42
N THR A 35 1.85 -3.80 -7.38
CA THR A 35 0.58 -3.86 -8.12
C THR A 35 -0.38 -2.77 -7.64
N PHE A 36 -0.55 -2.61 -6.33
CA PHE A 36 -1.43 -1.58 -5.79
C PHE A 36 -0.88 -0.17 -6.02
N LYS A 37 0.44 0.03 -5.91
CA LYS A 37 1.09 1.31 -6.23
C LYS A 37 0.85 1.72 -7.69
N ALA A 38 0.95 0.79 -8.64
CA ALA A 38 0.66 1.06 -10.04
C ALA A 38 -0.81 1.47 -10.24
N ARG A 39 -1.75 0.75 -9.62
CA ARG A 39 -3.19 1.08 -9.67
C ARG A 39 -3.49 2.45 -9.06
N THR A 40 -2.90 2.77 -7.92
CA THR A 40 -3.04 4.09 -7.29
C THR A 40 -2.51 5.19 -8.21
N ALA A 41 -1.33 5.00 -8.82
CA ALA A 41 -0.75 5.98 -9.73
C ALA A 41 -1.63 6.21 -10.98
N GLU A 42 -2.19 5.15 -11.55
CA GLU A 42 -3.13 5.25 -12.70
C GLU A 42 -4.38 6.06 -12.33
N LYS A 43 -5.01 5.74 -11.18
CA LYS A 43 -6.21 6.44 -10.70
C LYS A 43 -5.92 7.89 -10.36
N GLU A 44 -4.79 8.16 -9.71
CA GLU A 44 -4.34 9.52 -9.41
C GLU A 44 -4.14 10.34 -10.68
N LEU A 45 -3.42 9.79 -11.67
CA LEU A 45 -3.16 10.48 -12.93
C LEU A 45 -4.47 10.84 -13.64
N PHE A 46 -5.39 9.88 -13.72
CA PHE A 46 -6.69 10.07 -14.35
C PHE A 46 -7.52 11.16 -13.64
N LEU A 47 -7.77 11.00 -12.34
CA LEU A 47 -8.64 11.93 -11.60
C LEU A 47 -8.02 13.32 -11.44
N LYS A 48 -6.69 13.43 -11.26
CA LYS A 48 -6.01 14.73 -11.28
C LYS A 48 -6.17 15.44 -12.63
N GLY A 49 -6.13 14.69 -13.73
CA GLY A 49 -6.43 15.20 -15.07
C GLY A 49 -7.85 15.76 -15.18
N GLU A 50 -8.85 15.02 -14.72
CA GLU A 50 -10.25 15.46 -14.73
C GLU A 50 -10.50 16.66 -13.80
N ILE A 51 -9.90 16.67 -12.60
CA ILE A 51 -9.95 17.82 -11.68
C ILE A 51 -9.40 19.08 -12.35
N GLN A 52 -8.27 18.96 -13.05
CA GLN A 52 -7.66 20.11 -13.74
C GLN A 52 -8.57 20.60 -14.88
N LYS A 53 -9.17 19.70 -15.66
CA LYS A 53 -10.15 20.07 -16.70
C LYS A 53 -11.38 20.78 -16.12
N ALA A 54 -11.93 20.26 -15.02
CA ALA A 54 -13.07 20.88 -14.33
C ALA A 54 -12.72 22.28 -13.82
N ARG A 55 -11.54 22.46 -13.22
CA ARG A 55 -11.04 23.79 -12.79
C ARG A 55 -10.87 24.75 -13.96
N ASN A 56 -10.28 24.30 -15.07
CA ASN A 56 -10.07 25.14 -16.25
C ASN A 56 -11.38 25.57 -16.93
N THR A 57 -12.47 24.82 -16.72
CA THR A 57 -13.81 25.13 -17.25
C THR A 57 -14.70 25.83 -16.23
N GLY A 58 -14.18 26.22 -15.07
CA GLY A 58 -14.92 26.93 -14.01
C GLY A 58 -15.88 26.05 -13.21
N LYS A 59 -15.82 24.73 -13.37
CA LYS A 59 -16.69 23.76 -12.69
C LYS A 59 -16.10 23.36 -11.34
N PHE A 60 -16.06 24.30 -10.40
CA PHE A 60 -15.38 24.10 -9.12
C PHE A 60 -16.04 23.04 -8.23
N GLU A 61 -17.37 22.92 -8.23
CA GLU A 61 -18.09 21.88 -7.50
C GLU A 61 -17.76 20.48 -8.02
N GLU A 62 -17.69 20.31 -9.35
CA GLU A 62 -17.28 19.05 -9.98
C GLU A 62 -15.83 18.72 -9.60
N ALA A 63 -14.92 19.70 -9.64
CA ALA A 63 -13.54 19.52 -9.22
C ALA A 63 -13.40 19.11 -7.74
N GLU A 64 -14.24 19.64 -6.85
CA GLU A 64 -14.25 19.26 -5.44
C GLU A 64 -14.79 17.83 -5.24
N SER A 65 -15.86 17.47 -5.94
CA SER A 65 -16.41 16.12 -5.94
C SER A 65 -15.38 15.09 -6.41
N LEU A 66 -14.70 15.38 -7.52
CA LEU A 66 -13.63 14.53 -8.06
C LEU A 66 -12.44 14.42 -7.09
N ALA A 67 -12.11 15.48 -6.35
CA ALA A 67 -11.07 15.43 -5.32
C ALA A 67 -11.46 14.54 -4.13
N LYS A 68 -12.73 14.62 -3.67
CA LYS A 68 -13.28 13.73 -2.64
C LYS A 68 -13.30 12.26 -3.10
N GLN A 69 -13.65 12.04 -4.36
CA GLN A 69 -13.60 10.71 -4.98
C GLN A 69 -12.17 10.18 -4.99
N LEU A 70 -11.19 10.98 -5.44
CA LEU A 70 -9.78 10.59 -5.46
C LEU A 70 -9.29 10.16 -4.07
N ALA A 71 -9.57 10.95 -3.03
CA ALA A 71 -9.18 10.62 -1.67
C ALA A 71 -9.79 9.29 -1.19
N SER A 72 -11.06 9.06 -1.50
CA SER A 72 -11.77 7.83 -1.14
C SER A 72 -11.21 6.60 -1.86
N GLU A 73 -10.91 6.72 -3.15
CA GLU A 73 -10.33 5.65 -3.96
C GLU A 73 -8.90 5.28 -3.51
N ILE A 74 -8.06 6.27 -3.21
CA ILE A 74 -6.71 6.03 -2.66
C ILE A 74 -6.81 5.25 -1.35
N LYS A 75 -7.68 5.71 -0.43
CA LYS A 75 -7.87 5.06 0.87
C LYS A 75 -8.33 3.61 0.69
N ARG A 76 -9.32 3.37 -0.17
CA ARG A 76 -9.81 2.02 -0.46
C ARG A 76 -8.72 1.11 -1.03
N LEU A 77 -7.92 1.62 -1.97
CA LEU A 77 -6.81 0.84 -2.55
C LEU A 77 -5.73 0.50 -1.52
N GLN A 78 -5.48 1.39 -0.56
CA GLN A 78 -4.57 1.12 0.56
C GLN A 78 -5.12 0.02 1.48
N GLU A 79 -6.40 0.12 1.87
CA GLU A 79 -7.08 -0.90 2.68
C GLU A 79 -7.10 -2.26 1.98
N ASP A 80 -7.40 -2.30 0.68
CA ASP A 80 -7.38 -3.53 -0.12
C ASP A 80 -5.96 -4.12 -0.23
N CYS A 81 -4.93 -3.27 -0.34
CA CYS A 81 -3.54 -3.70 -0.34
C CYS A 81 -3.15 -4.35 0.99
N GLU A 82 -3.49 -3.69 2.10
CA GLU A 82 -3.23 -4.20 3.46
C GLU A 82 -3.97 -5.52 3.69
N ALA A 83 -5.27 -5.58 3.39
CA ALA A 83 -6.06 -6.80 3.51
C ALA A 83 -5.51 -7.95 2.65
N LYS A 84 -5.01 -7.67 1.44
CA LYS A 84 -4.38 -8.70 0.60
C LYS A 84 -3.05 -9.18 1.19
N LYS A 85 -2.22 -8.28 1.71
CA LYS A 85 -0.97 -8.63 2.38
C LYS A 85 -1.22 -9.43 3.66
N GLU A 86 -2.24 -9.10 4.45
CA GLU A 86 -2.62 -9.86 5.64
C GLU A 86 -3.07 -11.28 5.30
N LYS A 87 -3.94 -11.44 4.29
CA LYS A 87 -4.35 -12.76 3.80
C LYS A 87 -3.15 -13.59 3.33
N LEU A 88 -2.21 -12.95 2.62
CA LEU A 88 -0.99 -13.59 2.15
C LEU A 88 -0.08 -14.01 3.31
N ARG A 89 0.09 -13.15 4.32
CA ARG A 89 0.81 -13.50 5.55
C ARG A 89 0.15 -14.66 6.31
N ALA A 90 -1.18 -14.71 6.35
CA ALA A 90 -1.90 -15.82 6.97
C ALA A 90 -1.71 -17.15 6.23
N SER A 91 -1.46 -17.13 4.92
CA SER A 91 -1.12 -18.35 4.16
C SER A 91 0.30 -18.85 4.37
N PHE A 92 1.23 -18.03 4.86
CA PHE A 92 2.63 -18.42 5.07
C PHE A 92 2.87 -19.35 6.26
N GLY A 93 1.90 -19.47 7.17
CA GLY A 93 1.95 -20.33 8.34
C GLY A 93 1.13 -21.62 8.24
N LYS A 94 0.59 -21.94 7.06
CA LYS A 94 0.00 -23.24 6.75
C LYS A 94 1.00 -24.11 5.99
#